data_AF-A0A9W7ASY1-F1
#
_entry.id   AF-A0A9W7ASY1-F1
#
_cell.length_a   1.000
_cell.length_b   1.000
_cell.length_c   1.000
_cell.angle_alpha   90.00
_cell.angle_beta   90.00
_cell.angle_gamma   90.00
#
_symmetry.space_group_name_H-M   'P 1'
#
loop_
_entity.id
_entity.type
_entity.pdbx_description
1 polymer ?
#
loop_
_entity_poly.entity_id
_entity_poly.type
_entity_poly.pdbx_seq_one_letter_code
_entity_poly.pdbx_strand_id
1 'polypeptide(L)'
;MDYVLLLHQTRPNLFLIDPPLPIYSLISDTDDTEGLLTNLGVVAALMLTLQLTLVSDINQKEWLLNEYRQALVNSPNFRLWTLDQLLRTDIYEPIQEGIVDPYTGRQFNISDAIERTSGFGSENTFNVVRTFILGSEEDRQAISLIEMIFLLTKDTIDLNTVAAWLFINGHNLQSTLVGSWTSGLSTVLFSLVLIGSVFLYLGLAMSDARTEAQHEFNASLEKFNEIAIPIILYLYLLLIFGSIVFFFGYTYIVQVRHPFYETSNQWFVWLIILAFGVSFFLYKSLKAWRKATDRVKRAERRAAAAKKSGHKHSKRIKSIRRMLASVKRPSNPLKMAKIHLESKEKEKGKF
;
A
#
# COMPACT_ATOMS: atom_id res chain seq x y z
N MET A 1 -17.46 40.09 -65.56
CA MET A 1 -17.14 38.66 -65.37
C MET A 1 -15.66 38.61 -65.09
N ASP A 2 -15.24 38.51 -63.83
CA ASP A 2 -13.88 38.10 -63.40
C ASP A 2 -13.74 38.29 -61.88
N TYR A 3 -14.29 37.35 -61.11
CA TYR A 3 -14.15 37.26 -59.65
C TYR A 3 -14.21 35.79 -59.18
N VAL A 4 -13.36 34.91 -59.73
CA VAL A 4 -13.37 33.46 -59.36
C VAL A 4 -11.97 32.89 -59.02
N LEU A 5 -10.93 33.71 -58.86
CA LEU A 5 -9.56 33.17 -58.69
C LEU A 5 -8.79 33.74 -57.48
N LEU A 6 -9.35 33.62 -56.27
CA LEU A 6 -8.62 33.98 -55.04
C LEU A 6 -9.09 33.23 -53.76
N LEU A 7 -9.37 31.92 -53.86
CA LEU A 7 -9.73 31.07 -52.70
C LEU A 7 -8.93 29.76 -52.61
N HIS A 8 -7.64 29.76 -53.00
CA HIS A 8 -6.81 28.56 -52.90
C HIS A 8 -5.41 28.81 -52.33
N GLN A 9 -5.28 29.50 -51.17
CA GLN A 9 -3.98 29.52 -50.49
C GLN A 9 -3.98 29.80 -48.99
N THR A 10 -4.96 29.27 -48.26
CA THR A 10 -4.86 29.12 -46.81
C THR A 10 -5.11 27.66 -46.45
N ARG A 11 -4.08 26.81 -46.63
CA ARG A 11 -4.09 25.50 -45.94
C ARG A 11 -4.04 25.82 -44.44
N PRO A 12 -5.08 25.50 -43.65
CA PRO A 12 -4.91 25.54 -42.22
C PRO A 12 -3.77 24.56 -41.90
N ASN A 13 -2.79 25.01 -41.13
CA ASN A 13 -1.90 24.12 -40.40
C ASN A 13 -2.80 23.29 -39.46
N LEU A 14 -3.45 22.25 -39.99
CA LEU A 14 -3.90 21.14 -39.20
C LEU A 14 -2.62 20.63 -38.56
N PHE A 15 -2.44 20.97 -37.30
CA PHE A 15 -1.55 20.24 -36.42
C PHE A 15 -2.00 18.79 -36.56
N LEU A 16 -1.27 18.02 -37.39
CA LEU A 16 -1.19 16.59 -37.27
C LEU A 16 -0.70 16.40 -35.84
N ILE A 17 -1.65 16.24 -34.92
CA ILE A 17 -1.40 15.69 -33.61
C ILE A 17 -0.97 14.29 -33.97
N ASP A 18 0.36 14.07 -34.00
CA ASP A 18 0.90 12.73 -34.16
C ASP A 18 0.12 11.83 -33.21
N PRO A 19 -0.46 10.71 -33.70
CA PRO A 19 -1.19 9.81 -32.84
C PRO A 19 -0.31 9.49 -31.63
N PRO A 20 -0.88 9.49 -30.41
CA PRO A 20 -0.10 9.28 -29.20
C PRO A 20 0.76 8.04 -29.42
N LEU A 21 2.09 8.25 -29.37
CA LEU A 21 3.05 7.18 -29.57
C LEU A 21 2.62 6.01 -28.68
N PRO A 22 2.49 4.81 -29.24
CA PRO A 22 2.03 3.68 -28.48
C PRO A 22 2.91 3.47 -27.25
N ILE A 23 2.30 3.13 -26.12
CA ILE A 23 2.97 3.00 -24.81
C ILE A 23 4.17 2.04 -24.88
N TYR A 24 4.12 1.04 -25.78
CA TYR A 24 5.21 0.09 -25.99
C TYR A 24 6.50 0.71 -26.57
N SER A 25 6.42 1.86 -27.25
CA SER A 25 7.60 2.57 -27.75
C SER A 25 8.48 3.19 -26.65
N LEU A 26 7.97 3.26 -25.40
CA LEU A 26 8.72 3.78 -24.26
C LEU A 26 9.72 2.75 -23.69
N ILE A 27 9.55 1.46 -24.00
CA ILE A 27 10.38 0.35 -23.54
C ILE A 27 11.13 -0.16 -24.78
N SER A 28 12.22 0.53 -25.12
CA SER A 28 13.01 0.21 -26.30
C SER A 28 14.12 -0.81 -26.03
N ASP A 29 14.41 -1.08 -24.76
CA ASP A 29 15.56 -1.87 -24.33
C ASP A 29 15.12 -3.17 -23.65
N THR A 30 15.80 -4.28 -23.95
CA THR A 30 15.56 -5.57 -23.29
C THR A 30 15.77 -5.47 -21.78
N ASP A 31 16.73 -4.65 -21.37
CA ASP A 31 17.11 -4.46 -19.97
C ASP A 31 15.95 -3.84 -19.16
N ASP A 32 15.12 -3.01 -19.79
CA ASP A 32 13.95 -2.41 -19.14
C ASP A 32 12.86 -3.46 -18.87
N THR A 33 12.54 -4.31 -19.86
CA THR A 33 11.56 -5.40 -19.69
C THR A 33 12.06 -6.45 -18.69
N GLU A 34 13.34 -6.83 -18.77
CA GLU A 34 13.96 -7.77 -17.83
C GLU A 34 13.93 -7.21 -16.40
N GLY A 35 14.26 -5.92 -16.24
CA GLY A 35 14.22 -5.23 -14.97
C GLY A 35 12.82 -5.16 -14.37
N LEU A 36 11.79 -4.88 -15.17
CA LEU A 36 10.39 -4.86 -14.72
C LEU A 36 9.94 -6.25 -14.23
N LEU A 37 10.22 -7.30 -15.01
CA LEU A 37 9.86 -8.68 -14.66
C LEU A 37 10.57 -9.13 -13.38
N THR A 38 11.88 -8.88 -13.29
CA THR A 38 12.68 -9.25 -12.12
C THR A 38 12.18 -8.54 -10.86
N ASN A 39 11.94 -7.23 -10.94
CA ASN A 39 11.41 -6.47 -9.81
C ASN A 39 10.04 -6.98 -9.36
N LEU A 40 9.15 -7.27 -10.30
CA LEU A 40 7.80 -7.75 -10.01
C LEU A 40 7.84 -9.13 -9.32
N GLY A 41 8.68 -10.06 -9.81
CA GLY A 41 8.88 -11.36 -9.18
C GLY A 41 9.51 -11.28 -7.79
N VAL A 42 10.56 -10.47 -7.63
CA VAL A 42 11.23 -10.28 -6.32
C VAL A 42 10.28 -9.67 -5.29
N VAL A 43 9.52 -8.64 -5.65
CA VAL A 43 8.57 -8.02 -4.72
C VAL A 43 7.47 -9.01 -4.34
N ALA A 44 6.91 -9.77 -5.29
CA ALA A 44 5.91 -10.79 -4.99
C ALA A 44 6.46 -11.89 -4.07
N ALA A 45 7.69 -12.37 -4.31
CA ALA A 45 8.35 -13.36 -3.45
C ALA A 45 8.59 -12.83 -2.02
N LEU A 46 9.03 -11.57 -1.89
CA LEU A 46 9.20 -10.93 -0.58
C LEU A 46 7.87 -10.78 0.17
N MET A 47 6.81 -10.36 -0.52
CA MET A 47 5.48 -10.24 0.07
C MET A 47 4.92 -11.60 0.52
N LEU A 48 5.07 -12.65 -0.31
CA LEU A 48 4.69 -14.02 0.06
C LEU A 48 5.48 -14.52 1.26
N THR A 49 6.80 -14.28 1.28
CA THR A 49 7.66 -14.71 2.39
C THR A 49 7.25 -14.00 3.69
N LEU A 50 7.01 -12.69 3.63
CA LEU A 50 6.52 -11.91 4.76
C LEU A 50 5.18 -12.45 5.26
N GLN A 51 4.25 -12.72 4.34
CA GLN A 51 2.94 -13.26 4.68
C GLN A 51 3.01 -14.63 5.34
N LEU A 52 3.77 -15.57 4.77
CA LEU A 52 3.97 -16.90 5.36
C LEU A 52 4.64 -16.81 6.73
N THR A 53 5.63 -15.92 6.87
CA THR A 53 6.32 -15.71 8.14
C THR A 53 5.35 -15.20 9.20
N LEU A 54 4.56 -14.17 8.89
CA LEU A 54 3.57 -13.60 9.82
C LEU A 54 2.51 -14.61 10.25
N VAL A 55 2.04 -15.43 9.32
CA VAL A 55 1.07 -16.50 9.61
C VAL A 55 1.70 -17.57 10.50
N SER A 56 2.95 -17.96 10.23
CA SER A 56 3.67 -18.98 11.01
C SER A 56 4.08 -18.51 12.42
N ASP A 57 4.21 -17.19 12.62
CA ASP A 57 4.62 -16.59 13.88
C ASP A 57 3.49 -16.57 14.93
N ILE A 58 2.24 -16.80 14.51
CA ILE A 58 1.10 -16.90 15.43
C ILE A 58 0.80 -18.37 15.69
N ASN A 59 0.89 -18.76 16.97
CA ASN A 59 0.55 -20.11 17.40
C ASN A 59 -0.94 -20.39 17.10
N GLN A 60 -1.25 -21.59 16.61
CA GLN A 60 -2.63 -22.06 16.41
C GLN A 60 -3.50 -21.83 17.66
N LYS A 61 -2.94 -21.98 18.87
CA LYS A 61 -3.63 -21.66 20.12
C LYS A 61 -4.14 -20.21 20.19
N GLU A 62 -3.36 -19.24 19.73
CA GLU A 62 -3.73 -17.83 19.76
C GLU A 62 -4.84 -17.52 18.75
N TRP A 63 -4.81 -18.15 17.58
CA TRP A 63 -5.88 -18.09 16.60
C TRP A 63 -7.21 -18.57 17.16
N LEU A 64 -7.22 -19.75 17.76
CA LEU A 64 -8.41 -20.36 18.38
C LEU A 64 -9.00 -19.46 19.47
N LEU A 65 -8.15 -18.92 20.34
CA LEU A 65 -8.59 -18.01 21.39
C LEU A 65 -9.15 -16.71 20.80
N ASN A 66 -8.55 -16.17 19.74
CA ASN A 66 -9.10 -14.98 19.09
C ASN A 66 -10.47 -15.25 18.48
N GLU A 67 -10.66 -16.35 17.77
CA GLU A 67 -11.97 -16.73 17.21
C GLU A 67 -13.03 -16.89 18.30
N TYR A 68 -12.68 -17.59 19.37
CA TYR A 68 -13.55 -17.73 20.53
C TYR A 68 -13.95 -16.39 21.13
N ARG A 69 -12.99 -15.49 21.32
CA ARG A 69 -13.26 -14.18 21.89
C ARG A 69 -14.12 -13.33 20.97
N GLN A 70 -13.88 -13.35 19.66
CA GLN A 70 -14.72 -12.66 18.69
C GLN A 70 -16.15 -13.22 18.72
N ALA A 71 -16.30 -14.54 18.76
CA ALA A 71 -17.61 -15.18 18.85
C ALA A 71 -18.32 -14.89 20.19
N LEU A 72 -17.58 -14.87 21.29
CA LEU A 72 -18.07 -14.52 22.62
C LEU A 72 -18.54 -13.06 22.69
N VAL A 73 -17.75 -12.11 22.20
CA VAL A 73 -18.10 -10.69 22.14
C VAL A 73 -19.31 -10.45 21.22
N ASN A 74 -19.44 -11.24 20.16
CA ASN A 74 -20.61 -11.20 19.29
C ASN A 74 -21.84 -11.92 19.87
N SER A 75 -21.67 -12.71 20.94
CA SER A 75 -22.77 -13.41 21.59
C SER A 75 -23.70 -12.43 22.32
N PRO A 76 -25.02 -12.44 22.03
CA PRO A 76 -25.98 -11.56 22.69
C PRO A 76 -26.02 -11.75 24.20
N ASN A 77 -25.96 -13.01 24.66
CA ASN A 77 -26.01 -13.36 26.07
C ASN A 77 -24.79 -12.83 26.84
N PHE A 78 -23.60 -12.93 26.24
CA PHE A 78 -22.38 -12.42 26.84
C PHE A 78 -22.41 -10.88 26.94
N ARG A 79 -22.92 -10.20 25.92
CA ARG A 79 -23.07 -8.73 25.94
C ARG A 79 -24.06 -8.28 27.02
N LEU A 80 -25.20 -8.96 27.15
CA LEU A 80 -26.18 -8.67 28.20
C LEU A 80 -25.61 -8.91 29.60
N TRP A 81 -24.89 -10.02 29.79
CA TRP A 81 -24.23 -10.31 31.06
C TRP A 81 -23.16 -9.26 31.40
N THR A 82 -22.35 -8.84 30.41
CA THR A 82 -21.32 -7.81 30.63
C THR A 82 -21.94 -6.49 31.04
N LEU A 83 -23.07 -6.11 30.41
CA LEU A 83 -23.83 -4.92 30.81
C LEU A 83 -24.37 -5.06 32.26
N ASP A 84 -24.96 -6.20 32.61
CA ASP A 84 -25.47 -6.44 33.97
C ASP A 84 -24.34 -6.33 35.01
N GLN A 85 -23.14 -6.84 34.71
CA GLN A 85 -21.98 -6.66 35.59
C GLN A 85 -21.56 -5.19 35.72
N LEU A 86 -21.52 -4.44 34.61
CA LEU A 86 -21.19 -3.02 34.64
C LEU A 86 -22.18 -2.22 35.51
N LEU A 87 -23.49 -2.46 35.33
CA LEU A 87 -24.54 -1.81 36.11
C LEU A 87 -24.46 -2.13 37.61
N ARG A 88 -23.94 -3.29 38.00
CA ARG A 88 -23.77 -3.68 39.41
C ARG A 88 -22.55 -3.06 40.09
N THR A 89 -21.58 -2.56 39.32
CA THR A 89 -20.31 -2.10 39.88
C THR A 89 -20.32 -0.66 40.39
N ASP A 90 -21.45 0.07 40.31
CA ASP A 90 -21.56 1.53 40.55
C ASP A 90 -20.58 2.39 39.71
N ILE A 91 -19.78 1.78 38.84
CA ILE A 91 -18.83 2.44 37.92
C ILE A 91 -19.56 3.10 36.74
N TYR A 92 -20.81 2.68 36.49
CA TYR A 92 -21.59 3.13 35.35
C TYR A 92 -22.96 3.63 35.80
N GLU A 93 -23.19 4.94 35.73
CA GLU A 93 -24.54 5.49 35.83
C GLU A 93 -25.25 5.29 34.47
N PRO A 94 -26.33 4.49 34.41
CA PRO A 94 -27.06 4.32 33.17
C PRO A 94 -27.61 5.67 32.71
N ILE A 95 -27.27 6.06 31.48
CA ILE A 95 -27.85 7.23 30.80
C ILE A 95 -29.38 7.08 30.83
N GLN A 96 -30.05 7.86 31.68
CA GLN A 96 -31.50 7.73 31.93
C GLN A 96 -32.34 8.14 30.71
N GLU A 97 -31.77 8.89 29.76
CA GLU A 97 -32.50 9.45 28.63
C GLU A 97 -32.75 8.47 27.47
N GLY A 98 -32.34 7.21 27.59
CA GLY A 98 -32.50 6.24 26.52
C GLY A 98 -31.62 6.54 25.30
N ILE A 99 -31.58 5.59 24.38
CA ILE A 99 -30.64 5.52 23.28
C ILE A 99 -31.26 6.11 22.04
N VAL A 100 -30.83 7.30 21.63
CA VAL A 100 -31.26 7.87 20.35
C VAL A 100 -30.49 7.17 19.23
N ASP A 101 -31.17 6.35 18.43
CA ASP A 101 -30.61 5.84 17.19
C ASP A 101 -30.31 7.01 16.24
N PRO A 102 -29.05 7.22 15.80
CA PRO A 102 -28.68 8.37 14.99
C PRO A 102 -29.32 8.37 13.59
N TYR A 103 -29.76 7.21 13.08
CA TYR A 103 -30.38 7.09 11.77
C TYR A 103 -31.88 7.30 11.81
N THR A 104 -32.54 6.83 12.88
CA THR A 104 -34.01 6.89 12.98
C THR A 104 -34.51 7.97 13.95
N GLY A 105 -33.64 8.54 14.77
CA GLY A 105 -33.98 9.50 15.82
C GLY A 105 -34.83 8.91 16.96
N ARG A 106 -35.06 7.59 16.97
CA ARG A 106 -35.89 6.93 17.99
C ARG A 106 -35.07 6.67 19.24
N GLN A 107 -35.65 7.00 20.40
CA GLN A 107 -35.13 6.57 21.69
C GLN A 107 -35.48 5.09 21.93
N PHE A 108 -34.48 4.31 22.31
CA PHE A 108 -34.62 2.93 22.74
C PHE A 108 -34.24 2.80 24.21
N ASN A 109 -34.91 1.92 24.94
CA ASN A 109 -34.35 1.45 26.21
C ASN A 109 -33.09 0.62 25.93
N ILE A 110 -32.14 0.59 26.86
CA ILE A 110 -30.86 -0.12 26.73
C ILE A 110 -31.07 -1.60 26.41
N SER A 111 -32.04 -2.23 27.07
CA SER A 111 -32.44 -3.61 26.80
C SER A 111 -32.93 -3.81 25.36
N ASP A 112 -33.80 -2.94 24.85
CA ASP A 112 -34.35 -3.02 23.49
C ASP A 112 -33.28 -2.81 22.42
N ALA A 113 -32.31 -1.93 22.68
CA ALA A 113 -31.20 -1.69 21.74
C ALA A 113 -30.27 -2.90 21.64
N ILE A 114 -29.99 -3.58 22.75
CA ILE A 114 -29.15 -4.80 22.75
C ILE A 114 -29.86 -5.94 22.03
N GLU A 115 -31.16 -6.13 22.30
CA GLU A 115 -31.94 -7.18 21.65
C GLU A 115 -32.05 -6.95 20.14
N ARG A 116 -32.26 -5.70 19.69
CA ARG A 116 -32.31 -5.39 18.26
C ARG A 116 -30.96 -5.49 17.57
N THR A 117 -29.89 -5.03 18.22
CA THR A 117 -28.55 -5.13 17.66
C THR A 117 -28.01 -6.57 17.66
N SER A 118 -28.58 -7.46 18.48
CA SER A 118 -28.29 -8.90 18.43
C SER A 118 -28.65 -9.56 17.10
N GLY A 119 -29.61 -9.00 16.35
CA GLY A 119 -29.98 -9.45 15.01
C GLY A 119 -29.14 -8.86 13.87
N PHE A 120 -28.34 -7.82 14.14
CA PHE A 120 -27.48 -7.21 13.13
C PHE A 120 -26.08 -7.82 13.21
N GLY A 121 -25.77 -8.68 12.24
CA GLY A 121 -24.42 -9.21 12.06
C GLY A 121 -23.41 -8.10 11.75
N SER A 122 -22.33 -8.11 12.51
CA SER A 122 -20.95 -7.78 12.11
C SER A 122 -20.37 -6.37 12.20
N GLU A 123 -21.10 -5.24 12.31
CA GLU A 123 -20.40 -3.93 12.45
C GLU A 123 -21.19 -2.84 13.20
N ASN A 124 -22.48 -2.66 12.93
CA ASN A 124 -23.29 -1.61 13.58
C ASN A 124 -23.53 -1.87 15.08
N THR A 125 -23.60 -3.13 15.48
CA THR A 125 -23.80 -3.54 16.88
C THR A 125 -22.60 -3.21 17.77
N PHE A 126 -21.39 -3.32 17.20
CA PHE A 126 -20.17 -2.92 17.89
C PHE A 126 -20.12 -1.40 18.08
N ASN A 127 -20.59 -0.63 17.08
CA ASN A 127 -20.68 0.83 17.19
C ASN A 127 -21.72 1.30 18.20
N VAL A 128 -22.84 0.59 18.39
CA VAL A 128 -23.83 0.94 19.42
C VAL A 128 -23.22 0.76 20.81
N VAL A 129 -22.70 -0.43 21.14
CA VAL A 129 -22.00 -0.69 22.43
C VAL A 129 -20.81 0.25 22.63
N ARG A 130 -20.09 0.61 21.58
CA ARG A 130 -18.96 1.54 21.61
C ARG A 130 -19.39 3.01 21.80
N THR A 131 -20.53 3.41 21.24
CA THR A 131 -21.14 4.73 21.50
C THR A 131 -21.68 4.80 22.93
N PHE A 132 -22.05 3.66 23.54
CA PHE A 132 -22.41 3.54 24.95
C PHE A 132 -21.25 3.73 25.93
N ILE A 133 -20.00 3.56 25.48
CA ILE A 133 -18.83 3.42 26.36
C ILE A 133 -17.74 4.47 26.04
N LEU A 134 -17.99 5.57 25.32
CA LEU A 134 -16.90 6.46 24.84
C LEU A 134 -17.14 7.99 24.88
N GLY A 135 -18.06 8.50 25.70
CA GLY A 135 -18.33 9.94 25.88
C GLY A 135 -17.61 10.70 27.01
N SER A 136 -17.15 10.09 28.10
CA SER A 136 -16.68 10.73 29.36
C SER A 136 -15.38 10.11 29.93
N GLU A 137 -14.83 10.59 31.06
CA GLU A 137 -13.67 9.93 31.71
C GLU A 137 -14.03 8.59 32.39
N GLU A 138 -15.29 8.40 32.78
CA GLU A 138 -15.81 7.14 33.36
C GLU A 138 -15.77 6.00 32.32
N ASP A 139 -15.84 6.36 31.05
CA ASP A 139 -15.74 5.44 29.92
C ASP A 139 -14.39 4.75 29.79
N ARG A 140 -13.30 5.36 30.26
CA ARG A 140 -12.00 4.66 30.32
C ARG A 140 -12.02 3.49 31.30
N GLN A 141 -12.81 3.56 32.37
CA GLN A 141 -12.91 2.48 33.35
C GLN A 141 -13.74 1.32 32.81
N ALA A 142 -14.84 1.60 32.10
CA ALA A 142 -15.66 0.59 31.43
C ALA A 142 -14.89 -0.14 30.31
N ILE A 143 -14.08 0.59 29.53
CA ILE A 143 -13.10 -0.03 28.61
C ILE A 143 -12.19 -0.96 29.40
N SER A 144 -11.55 -0.50 30.48
CA SER A 144 -10.62 -1.34 31.26
C SER A 144 -11.27 -2.59 31.85
N LEU A 145 -12.57 -2.57 32.18
CA LEU A 145 -13.29 -3.74 32.68
C LEU A 145 -13.56 -4.75 31.57
N ILE A 146 -13.98 -4.29 30.38
CA ILE A 146 -14.12 -5.15 29.21
C ILE A 146 -12.77 -5.72 28.81
N GLU A 147 -11.71 -4.92 28.87
CA GLU A 147 -10.32 -5.36 28.67
C GLU A 147 -9.93 -6.44 29.67
N MET A 148 -10.26 -6.25 30.94
CA MET A 148 -9.96 -7.21 32.00
C MET A 148 -10.74 -8.52 31.83
N ILE A 149 -12.04 -8.46 31.55
CA ILE A 149 -12.88 -9.64 31.27
C ILE A 149 -12.34 -10.38 30.04
N PHE A 150 -11.99 -9.63 28.99
CA PHE A 150 -11.42 -10.19 27.77
C PHE A 150 -10.05 -10.84 28.00
N LEU A 151 -9.17 -10.22 28.80
CA LEU A 151 -7.88 -10.78 29.19
C LEU A 151 -8.05 -12.02 30.07
N LEU A 152 -9.00 -12.01 31.01
CA LEU A 152 -9.29 -13.17 31.86
C LEU A 152 -9.72 -14.38 31.02
N THR A 153 -10.51 -14.19 29.96
CA THR A 153 -10.89 -15.30 29.06
C THR A 153 -9.71 -15.90 28.29
N LYS A 154 -8.60 -15.18 28.08
CA LYS A 154 -7.39 -15.71 27.43
C LYS A 154 -6.66 -16.74 28.29
N ASP A 155 -6.53 -16.45 29.58
CA ASP A 155 -5.63 -17.18 30.46
C ASP A 155 -6.35 -18.27 31.28
N THR A 156 -7.68 -18.22 31.37
CA THR A 156 -8.47 -19.11 32.26
C THR A 156 -9.21 -20.24 31.55
N ILE A 157 -9.44 -20.14 30.23
CA ILE A 157 -10.32 -21.08 29.52
C ILE A 157 -9.51 -22.19 28.83
N ASP A 158 -9.90 -23.45 29.09
CA ASP A 158 -9.30 -24.61 28.44
C ASP A 158 -9.57 -24.63 26.93
N LEU A 159 -8.54 -24.94 26.15
CA LEU A 159 -8.59 -24.89 24.69
C LEU A 159 -9.55 -25.92 24.09
N ASN A 160 -9.65 -27.09 24.72
CA ASN A 160 -10.54 -28.14 24.22
C ASN A 160 -12.00 -27.71 24.36
N THR A 161 -12.32 -27.02 25.46
CA THR A 161 -13.64 -26.42 25.68
C THR A 161 -13.95 -25.36 24.63
N VAL A 162 -12.98 -24.50 24.32
CA VAL A 162 -13.10 -23.49 23.26
C VAL A 162 -13.37 -24.13 21.89
N ALA A 163 -12.54 -25.10 21.50
CA ALA A 163 -12.68 -25.78 20.21
C ALA A 163 -14.02 -26.52 20.10
N ALA A 164 -14.45 -27.20 21.17
CA ALA A 164 -15.74 -27.87 21.23
C ALA A 164 -16.91 -26.88 21.13
N TRP A 165 -16.82 -25.73 21.81
CA TRP A 165 -17.84 -24.69 21.73
C TRP A 165 -17.95 -24.09 20.32
N LEU A 166 -16.82 -23.80 19.66
CA LEU A 166 -16.82 -23.31 18.28
C LEU A 166 -17.46 -24.32 17.33
N PHE A 167 -17.10 -25.60 17.47
CA PHE A 167 -17.68 -26.68 16.67
C PHE A 167 -19.20 -26.80 16.85
N ILE A 168 -19.70 -26.78 18.10
CA ILE A 168 -21.13 -26.89 18.41
C ILE A 168 -21.92 -25.72 17.82
N ASN A 169 -21.36 -24.51 17.83
CA ASN A 169 -22.01 -23.32 17.29
C ASN A 169 -21.83 -23.14 15.78
N GLY A 170 -21.27 -24.13 15.08
CA GLY A 170 -21.08 -24.09 13.63
C GLY A 170 -20.01 -23.09 13.17
N HIS A 171 -19.14 -22.63 14.08
CA HIS A 171 -17.99 -21.80 13.71
C HIS A 171 -16.88 -22.71 13.16
N ASN A 172 -16.65 -22.62 11.85
CA ASN A 172 -15.58 -23.37 11.20
C ASN A 172 -14.21 -22.77 11.56
N LEU A 173 -13.46 -23.53 12.36
CA LEU A 173 -12.06 -23.30 12.76
C LEU A 173 -11.07 -23.12 11.59
N GLN A 174 -11.48 -23.48 10.37
CA GLN A 174 -10.65 -23.36 9.16
C GLN A 174 -10.49 -21.93 8.63
N SER A 175 -11.23 -20.95 9.15
CA SER A 175 -11.35 -19.64 8.49
C SER A 175 -10.16 -18.70 8.66
N THR A 176 -9.11 -19.02 9.43
CA THR A 176 -8.18 -17.97 9.90
C THR A 176 -6.69 -18.18 9.60
N LEU A 177 -6.16 -19.41 9.56
CA LEU A 177 -4.72 -19.58 9.31
C LEU A 177 -4.32 -19.35 7.84
N VAL A 178 -5.21 -19.70 6.91
CA VAL A 178 -5.05 -19.53 5.44
C VAL A 178 -6.40 -19.20 4.76
N GLY A 179 -7.51 -19.42 5.48
CA GLY A 179 -8.87 -19.37 4.94
C GLY A 179 -9.58 -18.02 5.08
N SER A 180 -8.95 -17.00 5.69
CA SER A 180 -9.60 -15.70 5.72
C SER A 180 -9.59 -15.22 4.28
N TRP A 181 -10.74 -14.84 3.75
CA TRP A 181 -10.85 -14.55 2.33
C TRP A 181 -9.79 -13.53 1.88
N THR A 182 -9.37 -12.62 2.79
CA THR A 182 -8.27 -11.68 2.58
C THR A 182 -6.88 -12.34 2.57
N SER A 183 -6.51 -13.16 3.56
CA SER A 183 -5.18 -13.81 3.58
C SER A 183 -5.01 -14.82 2.44
N GLY A 184 -6.03 -15.63 2.16
CA GLY A 184 -6.02 -16.58 1.04
C GLY A 184 -5.93 -15.88 -0.30
N LEU A 185 -6.73 -14.83 -0.52
CA LEU A 185 -6.74 -14.08 -1.77
C LEU A 185 -5.40 -13.37 -2.03
N SER A 186 -4.81 -12.72 -1.03
CA SER A 186 -3.48 -12.10 -1.17
C SER A 186 -2.40 -13.12 -1.52
N THR A 187 -2.40 -14.30 -0.88
CA THR A 187 -1.48 -15.40 -1.20
C THR A 187 -1.64 -15.84 -2.66
N VAL A 188 -2.87 -16.03 -3.13
CA VAL A 188 -3.16 -16.43 -4.52
C VAL A 188 -2.67 -15.34 -5.48
N LEU A 189 -2.98 -14.08 -5.21
CA LEU A 189 -2.59 -12.95 -6.05
C LEU A 189 -1.08 -12.84 -6.18
N PHE A 190 -0.34 -12.85 -5.06
CA PHE A 190 1.11 -12.80 -5.12
C PHE A 190 1.73 -14.03 -5.78
N SER A 191 1.13 -15.22 -5.59
CA SER A 191 1.58 -16.44 -6.27
C SER A 191 1.40 -16.33 -7.78
N LEU A 192 0.26 -15.80 -8.26
CA LEU A 192 0.02 -15.55 -9.68
C LEU A 192 1.01 -14.52 -10.24
N VAL A 193 1.31 -13.45 -9.49
CA VAL A 193 2.31 -12.44 -9.86
C VAL A 193 3.71 -13.07 -9.98
N LEU A 194 4.12 -13.86 -8.99
CA LEU A 194 5.41 -14.54 -8.99
C LEU A 194 5.52 -15.52 -10.15
N ILE A 195 4.54 -16.42 -10.30
CA ILE A 195 4.51 -17.42 -11.37
C ILE A 195 4.50 -16.74 -12.74
N GLY A 196 3.63 -15.75 -12.94
CA GLY A 196 3.55 -14.99 -14.19
C GLY A 196 4.87 -14.29 -14.54
N SER A 197 5.54 -13.71 -13.54
CA SER A 197 6.85 -13.07 -13.75
C SER A 197 7.93 -14.05 -14.19
N VAL A 198 7.97 -15.24 -13.57
CA VAL A 198 8.94 -16.29 -13.89
C VAL A 198 8.67 -16.84 -15.28
N PHE A 199 7.40 -17.09 -15.65
CA PHE A 199 7.06 -17.56 -16.99
C PHE A 199 7.42 -16.54 -18.07
N LEU A 200 7.12 -15.26 -17.87
CA LEU A 200 7.49 -14.21 -18.82
C LEU A 200 9.02 -14.04 -18.90
N TYR A 201 9.72 -14.14 -17.77
CA TYR A 201 11.19 -14.08 -17.73
C TYR A 201 11.81 -15.25 -18.50
N LEU A 202 11.34 -16.48 -18.25
CA LEU A 202 11.79 -17.66 -18.99
C LEU A 202 11.45 -17.55 -20.47
N GLY A 203 10.26 -17.05 -20.81
CA GLY A 203 9.84 -16.79 -22.19
C GLY A 203 10.78 -15.80 -22.88
N LEU A 204 11.12 -14.69 -22.23
CA LEU A 204 12.10 -13.72 -22.73
C LEU A 204 13.49 -14.36 -22.88
N ALA A 205 13.94 -15.12 -21.87
CA ALA A 205 15.25 -15.75 -21.85
C ALA A 205 15.43 -16.84 -22.91
N MET A 206 14.35 -17.55 -23.26
CA MET A 206 14.32 -18.56 -24.32
C MET A 206 14.04 -17.97 -25.71
N SER A 207 13.56 -16.74 -25.79
CA SER A 207 13.24 -16.09 -27.07
C SER A 207 14.49 -15.55 -27.77
N ASP A 208 14.47 -15.57 -29.11
CA ASP A 208 15.50 -14.95 -29.95
C ASP A 208 15.60 -13.42 -29.74
N ALA A 209 14.62 -12.81 -29.07
CA ALA A 209 14.64 -11.40 -28.71
C ALA A 209 15.87 -11.05 -27.85
N ARG A 210 16.40 -11.97 -27.04
CA ARG A 210 17.60 -11.72 -26.23
C ARG A 210 18.88 -11.74 -27.08
N THR A 211 18.95 -12.63 -28.06
CA THR A 211 20.11 -12.73 -28.97
C THR A 211 20.13 -11.61 -30.00
N GLU A 212 18.96 -11.20 -30.51
CA GLU A 212 18.81 -10.13 -31.49
C GLU A 212 18.94 -8.72 -30.90
N ALA A 213 18.88 -8.57 -29.57
CA ALA A 213 18.98 -7.27 -28.89
C ALA A 213 20.34 -6.57 -29.09
N GLN A 214 21.36 -7.30 -29.56
CA GLN A 214 22.65 -6.73 -29.92
C GLN A 214 22.64 -5.98 -31.26
N HIS A 215 21.57 -6.11 -32.06
CA HIS A 215 21.39 -5.42 -33.33
C HIS A 215 20.44 -4.22 -33.21
N GLU A 216 20.72 -3.12 -33.92
CA GLU A 216 19.99 -1.83 -33.82
C GLU A 216 18.47 -1.91 -34.12
N PHE A 217 17.97 -3.02 -34.66
CA PHE A 217 16.55 -3.25 -34.90
C PHE A 217 16.18 -4.67 -34.50
N ASN A 218 15.40 -4.81 -33.43
CA ASN A 218 14.98 -6.11 -32.90
C ASN A 218 13.46 -6.29 -33.04
N ALA A 219 13.04 -6.74 -34.22
CA ALA A 219 11.63 -6.97 -34.53
C ALA A 219 11.00 -8.07 -33.64
N SER A 220 11.81 -9.02 -33.16
CA SER A 220 11.38 -10.08 -32.26
C SER A 220 11.02 -9.56 -30.87
N LEU A 221 11.82 -8.60 -30.35
CA LEU A 221 11.51 -7.94 -29.08
C LEU A 221 10.25 -7.10 -29.16
N GLU A 222 10.00 -6.40 -30.27
CA GLU A 222 8.79 -5.61 -30.45
C GLU A 222 7.53 -6.48 -30.35
N LYS A 223 7.52 -7.64 -31.04
CA LYS A 223 6.43 -8.62 -30.96
C LYS A 223 6.29 -9.24 -29.58
N PHE A 224 7.41 -9.54 -28.90
CA PHE A 224 7.36 -10.03 -27.53
C PHE A 224 6.73 -8.98 -26.60
N ASN A 225 7.18 -7.73 -26.69
CA ASN A 225 6.71 -6.62 -25.87
C ASN A 225 5.23 -6.29 -26.13
N GLU A 226 4.73 -6.45 -27.37
CA GLU A 226 3.31 -6.29 -27.69
C GLU A 226 2.41 -7.19 -26.84
N ILE A 227 2.85 -8.43 -26.56
CA ILE A 227 2.12 -9.39 -25.73
C ILE A 227 2.49 -9.26 -24.25
N ALA A 228 3.78 -9.11 -23.95
CA ALA A 228 4.29 -9.13 -22.58
C ALA A 228 3.92 -7.89 -21.79
N ILE A 229 3.97 -6.68 -22.37
CA ILE A 229 3.70 -5.43 -21.64
C ILE A 229 2.29 -5.38 -21.04
N PRO A 230 1.20 -5.72 -21.77
CA PRO A 230 -0.14 -5.80 -21.19
C PRO A 230 -0.23 -6.78 -20.02
N ILE A 231 0.43 -7.94 -20.13
CA ILE A 231 0.45 -8.95 -19.07
C ILE A 231 1.23 -8.41 -17.86
N ILE A 232 2.41 -7.82 -18.06
CA ILE A 232 3.20 -7.20 -16.99
C ILE A 232 2.37 -6.13 -16.26
N LEU A 233 1.64 -5.28 -16.99
CA LEU A 233 0.77 -4.28 -16.41
C LEU A 233 -0.36 -4.91 -15.58
N TYR A 234 -0.98 -5.98 -16.08
CA TYR A 234 -1.97 -6.74 -15.33
C TYR A 234 -1.38 -7.36 -14.05
N LEU A 235 -0.18 -7.94 -14.11
CA LEU A 235 0.51 -8.47 -12.93
C LEU A 235 0.82 -7.37 -11.91
N TYR A 236 1.16 -6.15 -12.33
CA TYR A 236 1.31 -5.01 -11.42
C TYR A 236 0.00 -4.64 -10.72
N LEU A 237 -1.13 -4.68 -11.44
CA LEU A 237 -2.45 -4.45 -10.83
C LEU A 237 -2.79 -5.52 -9.80
N LEU A 238 -2.51 -6.79 -10.11
CA LEU A 238 -2.67 -7.89 -9.15
C LEU A 238 -1.75 -7.72 -7.93
N LEU A 239 -0.51 -7.25 -8.12
CA LEU A 239 0.43 -6.99 -7.02
C LEU A 239 -0.07 -5.87 -6.11
N ILE A 240 -0.59 -4.78 -6.69
CA ILE A 240 -1.17 -3.66 -5.93
C ILE A 240 -2.41 -4.13 -5.15
N PHE A 241 -3.33 -4.82 -5.83
CA PHE A 241 -4.54 -5.34 -5.19
C PHE A 241 -4.22 -6.36 -4.10
N GLY A 242 -3.30 -7.29 -4.37
CA GLY A 242 -2.80 -8.25 -3.39
C GLY A 242 -2.16 -7.59 -2.19
N SER A 243 -1.43 -6.49 -2.38
CA SER A 243 -0.84 -5.70 -1.29
C SER A 243 -1.92 -5.06 -0.41
N ILE A 244 -2.96 -4.46 -1.01
CA ILE A 244 -4.09 -3.89 -0.26
C ILE A 244 -4.77 -4.97 0.58
N VAL A 245 -5.10 -6.10 -0.05
CA VAL A 245 -5.75 -7.23 0.61
C VAL A 245 -4.86 -7.83 1.71
N PHE A 246 -3.55 -7.90 1.49
CA PHE A 246 -2.57 -8.34 2.50
C PHE A 246 -2.60 -7.43 3.72
N PHE A 247 -2.61 -6.11 3.56
CA PHE A 247 -2.66 -5.19 4.70
C PHE A 247 -4.01 -5.26 5.46
N PHE A 248 -5.12 -5.51 4.76
CA PHE A 248 -6.39 -5.86 5.41
C PHE A 248 -6.30 -7.19 6.15
N GLY A 249 -5.59 -8.19 5.62
CA GLY A 249 -5.29 -9.44 6.34
C GLY A 249 -4.44 -9.21 7.59
N TYR A 250 -3.47 -8.30 7.50
CA TYR A 250 -2.55 -7.97 8.60
C TYR A 250 -3.28 -7.35 9.80
N THR A 251 -4.35 -6.57 9.60
CA THR A 251 -5.12 -6.06 10.74
C THR A 251 -5.74 -7.18 11.57
N TYR A 252 -6.16 -8.29 10.95
CA TYR A 252 -6.63 -9.48 11.67
C TYR A 252 -5.52 -10.15 12.47
N ILE A 253 -4.32 -10.27 11.91
CA ILE A 253 -3.13 -10.79 12.62
C ILE A 253 -2.82 -9.92 13.84
N VAL A 254 -2.87 -8.59 13.68
CA VAL A 254 -2.71 -7.64 14.78
C VAL A 254 -3.81 -7.84 15.82
N GLN A 255 -5.06 -8.07 15.41
CA GLN A 255 -6.18 -8.31 16.35
C GLN A 255 -5.98 -9.57 17.20
N VAL A 256 -5.37 -10.62 16.66
CA VAL A 256 -5.07 -11.84 17.43
C VAL A 256 -4.12 -11.53 18.59
N ARG A 257 -3.11 -10.67 18.35
CA ARG A 257 -2.12 -10.26 19.36
C ARG A 257 -2.62 -9.13 20.27
N HIS A 258 -3.36 -8.21 19.69
CA HIS A 258 -3.89 -7.00 20.29
C HIS A 258 -5.38 -6.94 20.00
N PRO A 259 -6.23 -7.41 20.91
CA PRO A 259 -7.67 -7.55 20.65
C PRO A 259 -8.42 -6.25 20.39
N PHE A 260 -7.75 -5.11 20.52
CA PHE A 260 -8.32 -3.79 20.30
C PHE A 260 -8.32 -3.42 18.83
N TYR A 261 -9.52 -3.43 18.26
CA TYR A 261 -9.80 -3.06 16.88
C TYR A 261 -9.26 -1.65 16.55
N GLU A 262 -9.37 -0.69 17.48
CA GLU A 262 -8.89 0.68 17.29
C GLU A 262 -7.39 0.76 17.06
N THR A 263 -6.61 0.08 17.91
CA THR A 263 -5.16 0.05 17.76
C THR A 263 -4.80 -0.54 16.40
N SER A 264 -5.44 -1.64 16.01
CA SER A 264 -5.20 -2.30 14.71
C SER A 264 -5.53 -1.42 13.50
N ASN A 265 -6.65 -0.69 13.53
CA ASN A 265 -7.06 0.20 12.44
C ASN A 265 -6.20 1.47 12.37
N GLN A 266 -5.80 2.03 13.52
CA GLN A 266 -4.88 3.16 13.54
C GLN A 266 -3.54 2.78 12.90
N TRP A 267 -2.98 1.60 13.24
CA TRP A 267 -1.76 1.11 12.60
C TRP A 267 -1.89 0.96 11.09
N PHE A 268 -3.03 0.44 10.60
CA PHE A 268 -3.29 0.34 9.17
C PHE A 268 -3.32 1.70 8.47
N VAL A 269 -4.03 2.68 9.04
CA VAL A 269 -4.09 4.05 8.51
C VAL A 269 -2.69 4.68 8.50
N TRP A 270 -1.91 4.53 9.57
CA TRP A 270 -0.54 5.04 9.63
C TRP A 270 0.38 4.38 8.59
N LEU A 271 0.26 3.06 8.38
CA LEU A 271 1.02 2.36 7.35
C LEU A 271 0.66 2.84 5.94
N ILE A 272 -0.62 3.06 5.66
CA ILE A 272 -1.07 3.63 4.38
C ILE A 272 -0.51 5.05 4.19
N ILE A 273 -0.64 5.92 5.19
CA ILE A 273 -0.12 7.28 5.14
C ILE A 273 1.39 7.27 4.90
N LEU A 274 2.13 6.39 5.60
CA LEU A 274 3.57 6.25 5.43
C LEU A 274 3.93 5.73 4.04
N ALA A 275 3.22 4.72 3.53
CA ALA A 275 3.42 4.17 2.19
C ALA A 275 3.18 5.22 1.09
N PHE A 276 2.08 5.97 1.18
CA PHE A 276 1.80 7.08 0.27
C PHE A 276 2.81 8.22 0.41
N GLY A 277 3.21 8.55 1.64
CA GLY A 277 4.21 9.58 1.93
C GLY A 277 5.56 9.26 1.31
N VAL A 278 6.06 8.03 1.51
CA VAL A 278 7.31 7.53 0.93
C VAL A 278 7.21 7.46 -0.59
N SER A 279 6.12 6.93 -1.14
CA SER A 279 5.90 6.83 -2.59
C SER A 279 5.86 8.20 -3.26
N PHE A 280 5.17 9.17 -2.65
CA PHE A 280 5.12 10.55 -3.14
C PHE A 280 6.50 11.23 -3.08
N PHE A 281 7.24 11.03 -2.00
CA PHE A 281 8.59 11.54 -1.85
C PHE A 281 9.55 10.96 -2.90
N LEU A 282 9.50 9.64 -3.12
CA LEU A 282 10.28 8.95 -4.15
C LEU A 282 9.92 9.43 -5.55
N TYR A 283 8.62 9.57 -5.86
CA TYR A 283 8.15 10.11 -7.13
C TYR A 283 8.69 11.53 -7.38
N LYS A 284 8.61 12.42 -6.38
CA LYS A 284 9.15 13.78 -6.47
C LYS A 284 10.66 13.77 -6.69
N SER A 285 11.37 12.91 -5.98
CA SER A 285 12.82 12.76 -6.07
C SER A 285 13.26 12.25 -7.45
N LEU A 286 12.59 11.22 -7.98
CA LEU A 286 12.81 10.69 -9.32
C LEU A 286 12.49 11.72 -10.41
N LYS A 287 11.38 12.47 -10.26
CA LYS A 287 11.02 13.54 -11.19
C LYS A 287 12.04 14.68 -11.18
N ALA A 288 12.56 15.06 -10.01
CA ALA A 288 13.61 16.06 -9.87
C ALA A 288 14.92 15.57 -10.51
N TRP A 289 15.30 14.32 -10.27
CA TRP A 289 16.46 13.69 -10.87
C TRP A 289 16.38 13.61 -12.39
N ARG A 290 15.23 13.19 -12.94
CA ARG A 290 14.98 13.14 -14.40
C ARG A 290 15.07 14.53 -15.03
N LYS A 291 14.53 15.57 -14.38
CA LYS A 291 14.69 16.96 -14.84
C LYS A 291 16.15 17.40 -14.81
N ALA A 292 16.94 16.97 -13.84
CA ALA A 292 18.35 17.30 -13.74
C ALA A 292 19.16 16.61 -14.85
N THR A 293 18.94 15.32 -15.11
CA THR A 293 19.60 14.59 -16.20
C THR A 293 19.21 15.12 -17.57
N ASP A 294 17.95 15.50 -17.78
CA ASP A 294 17.52 16.16 -19.03
C ASP A 294 18.21 17.50 -19.25
N ARG A 295 18.42 18.31 -18.18
CA ARG A 295 19.18 19.56 -18.27
C ARG A 295 20.63 19.31 -18.68
N VAL A 296 21.25 18.27 -18.13
CA VAL A 296 22.62 17.85 -18.50
C VAL A 296 22.68 17.44 -19.97
N LYS A 297 21.79 16.54 -20.42
CA LYS A 297 21.73 16.09 -21.82
C LYS A 297 21.49 17.25 -22.78
N ARG A 298 20.60 18.20 -22.44
CA ARG A 298 20.38 19.43 -23.25
C ARG A 298 21.61 20.32 -23.28
N ALA A 299 22.31 20.48 -22.16
CA ALA A 299 23.56 21.25 -22.10
C ALA A 299 24.66 20.62 -22.94
N GLU A 300 24.79 19.30 -22.92
CA GLU A 300 25.73 18.54 -23.75
C GLU A 300 25.40 18.67 -25.25
N ARG A 301 24.13 18.54 -25.65
CA ARG A 301 23.69 18.77 -27.04
C ARG A 301 24.00 20.19 -27.52
N ARG A 302 23.75 21.20 -26.68
CA ARG A 302 24.10 22.61 -26.99
C ARG A 302 25.60 22.82 -27.11
N ALA A 303 26.40 22.20 -26.23
CA ALA A 303 27.85 22.27 -26.30
C ALA A 303 28.42 21.59 -27.56
N ALA A 304 27.86 20.44 -27.94
CA ALA A 304 28.22 19.74 -29.17
C ALA A 304 27.85 20.56 -30.43
N ALA A 305 26.65 21.15 -30.47
CA ALA A 305 26.23 22.03 -31.56
C ALA A 305 27.12 23.28 -31.69
N ALA A 306 27.47 23.92 -30.57
CA ALA A 306 28.38 25.06 -30.56
C ALA A 306 29.81 24.70 -31.00
N LYS A 307 30.26 23.47 -30.74
CA LYS A 307 31.56 22.98 -31.25
C LYS A 307 31.52 22.79 -32.77
N LYS A 308 30.39 22.33 -33.32
CA LYS A 308 30.20 22.16 -34.78
C LYS A 308 30.10 23.48 -35.54
N SER A 309 29.58 24.55 -34.93
CA SER A 309 29.38 25.84 -35.62
C SER A 309 30.66 26.70 -35.79
N GLY A 310 31.84 26.20 -35.40
CA GLY A 310 33.13 26.89 -35.62
C GLY A 310 33.29 28.24 -34.91
N HIS A 311 32.32 28.65 -34.09
CA HIS A 311 32.32 29.97 -33.48
C HIS A 311 33.25 30.01 -32.27
N LYS A 312 34.14 31.01 -32.26
CA LYS A 312 35.20 31.31 -31.27
C LYS A 312 34.67 31.69 -29.87
N HIS A 313 33.65 31.00 -29.37
CA HIS A 313 33.01 31.25 -28.07
C HIS A 313 33.66 30.43 -26.92
N SER A 314 34.98 30.61 -26.76
CA SER A 314 35.80 30.04 -25.69
C SER A 314 35.22 30.32 -24.28
N LYS A 315 34.67 31.52 -24.05
CA LYS A 315 34.11 31.91 -22.74
C LYS A 315 32.82 31.15 -22.39
N ARG A 316 31.93 30.88 -23.36
CA ARG A 316 30.65 30.20 -23.14
C ARG A 316 30.83 28.70 -22.88
N ILE A 317 31.79 28.07 -23.57
CA ILE A 317 32.17 26.66 -23.36
C ILE A 317 32.76 26.45 -21.96
N LYS A 318 33.56 27.39 -21.45
CA LYS A 318 34.15 27.32 -20.10
C LYS A 318 33.08 27.39 -19.00
N SER A 319 32.03 28.20 -19.18
CA SER A 319 30.88 28.26 -18.26
C SER A 319 30.08 26.96 -18.21
N ILE A 320 29.77 26.38 -19.38
CA ILE A 320 29.04 25.10 -19.47
C ILE A 320 29.85 23.96 -18.86
N ARG A 321 31.18 23.90 -19.07
CA ARG A 321 32.05 22.92 -18.41
C ARG A 321 32.04 23.04 -16.89
N ARG A 322 31.97 24.26 -16.32
CA ARG A 322 31.87 24.45 -14.87
C ARG A 322 30.53 23.94 -14.33
N MET A 323 29.41 24.21 -15.02
CA MET A 323 28.10 23.64 -14.66
C MET A 323 28.06 22.12 -14.76
N LEU A 324 28.65 21.54 -15.81
CA LEU A 324 28.74 20.09 -15.95
C LEU A 324 29.65 19.49 -14.87
N ALA A 325 30.76 20.13 -14.52
CA ALA A 325 31.65 19.68 -13.44
C ALA A 325 31.00 19.73 -12.06
N SER A 326 30.08 20.68 -11.81
CA SER A 326 29.29 20.73 -10.57
C SER A 326 28.19 19.67 -10.52
N VAL A 327 27.72 19.15 -11.66
CA VAL A 327 26.68 18.10 -11.72
C VAL A 327 27.27 16.69 -11.83
N LYS A 328 28.42 16.50 -12.50
CA LYS A 328 29.10 15.21 -12.68
C LYS A 328 29.86 14.71 -11.44
N ARG A 329 29.99 15.53 -10.39
CA ARG A 329 30.40 15.03 -9.09
C ARG A 329 29.11 14.65 -8.35
N PRO A 330 28.73 13.36 -8.27
CA PRO A 330 27.92 12.94 -7.15
C PRO A 330 28.78 13.25 -5.93
N SER A 331 28.51 14.39 -5.31
CA SER A 331 29.07 14.66 -4.01
C SER A 331 28.51 13.56 -3.13
N ASN A 332 29.37 12.58 -2.84
CA ASN A 332 29.12 11.57 -1.82
C ASN A 332 28.45 12.32 -0.65
N PRO A 333 27.20 12.01 -0.28
CA PRO A 333 26.44 12.82 0.68
C PRO A 333 27.23 13.01 1.99
N LEU A 334 28.08 12.05 2.34
CA LEU A 334 29.05 12.13 3.43
C LEU A 334 30.10 13.25 3.27
N LYS A 335 30.58 13.54 2.06
CA LYS A 335 31.48 14.68 1.80
C LYS A 335 30.76 16.02 1.93
N MET A 336 29.48 16.12 1.57
CA MET A 336 28.72 17.37 1.78
C MET A 336 28.42 17.59 3.27
N ALA A 337 28.04 16.55 4.00
CA ALA A 337 27.87 16.62 5.45
C ALA A 337 29.17 17.03 6.16
N LYS A 338 30.32 16.46 5.73
CA LYS A 338 31.63 16.83 6.26
C LYS A 338 32.01 18.28 5.95
N ILE A 339 31.81 18.76 4.72
CA ILE A 339 32.06 20.17 4.34
C ILE A 339 31.16 21.12 5.15
N HIS A 340 29.91 20.75 5.41
CA HIS A 340 28.98 21.58 6.17
C HIS A 340 29.29 21.59 7.68
N LEU A 341 29.79 20.48 8.23
CA LEU A 341 30.32 20.42 9.59
C LEU A 341 31.61 21.23 9.73
N GLU A 342 32.55 21.10 8.80
CA GLU A 342 33.80 21.87 8.78
C GLU A 342 33.56 23.38 8.58
N SER A 343 32.51 23.79 7.87
CA SER A 343 32.15 25.21 7.75
C SER A 343 31.58 25.76 9.06
N LYS A 344 30.77 24.98 9.78
CA LYS A 344 30.22 25.37 11.09
C LYS A 344 31.30 25.43 12.18
N GLU A 345 32.29 24.55 12.16
CA GLU A 345 33.44 24.63 13.09
C GLU A 345 34.29 25.88 12.84
N LYS A 346 34.48 26.27 11.57
CA LYS A 346 35.20 27.51 11.22
C LYS A 346 34.44 28.79 11.61
N GLU A 347 33.12 28.76 11.68
CA GLU A 347 32.33 29.88 12.21
C GLU A 347 32.37 29.95 13.74
N LYS A 348 32.45 28.81 14.43
CA LYS A 348 32.58 28.77 15.90
C LYS A 348 33.96 29.19 16.43
N GLY A 349 35.01 29.08 15.61
CA GLY A 349 36.36 29.56 15.96
C GLY A 349 36.61 31.05 15.73
N LYS A 350 35.56 31.85 15.45
CA LYS A 350 35.65 33.30 15.19
C LYS A 350 34.96 34.17 16.25
N PHE A 351 34.61 33.61 17.40
CA PHE A 351 34.14 34.35 18.56
C PHE A 351 35.13 34.26 19.70
#